data_AF-A0A939ESM7-F1
#
_entry.id   AF-A0A939ESM7-F1
#
_cell.length_a   1.000
_cell.length_b   1.000
_cell.length_c   1.000
_cell.angle_alpha   90.00
_cell.angle_beta   90.00
_cell.angle_gamma   90.00
#
_symmetry.space_group_name_H-M   'P 1'
#
loop_
_entity.id
_entity.type
_entity.pdbx_description
1 polymer ?
#
loop_
_entity_poly.entity_id
_entity_poly.type
_entity_poly.pdbx_seq_one_letter_code
_entity_poly.pdbx_strand_id
1 'polypeptide(L)'
;MKKLLFAAQPFPSYLADAAWLLFRLHLGLSIAIGAGWSKLVNLTTTHEAAKLATGSAPLGPPDWFVQQVANLGFTYPSPYMWAWLAAWGEFAGGLLVALGLLTRWASLQLAVQFLVIAFVWYEAPEPVLGMYYQQLLFWAFVLVTVVGGGRYSLDYWWLRGSGSSRFLNRLVGHAPVQVVTMLLVVLGGSVAAQTPTASNKVTMPELQAVVQQWDGTLTYLDYKTQKQVSLVTTLNGMQSKPRELVLDFIYREPEGGQVKGYDKVQLAADGLSVTWDGIPMRIVRKTRLPNQELKLVLEGRGRDDNKDCLIRKTVMLGVRQFTIVKEVKYDNNEGFITRNTYAFQQKQQ
;
A
#
# COMPACT_ATOMS: atom_id res chain seq x y z
N MET A 1 37.35 4.19 -16.27
CA MET A 1 35.98 4.07 -15.74
C MET A 1 34.92 4.96 -16.43
N LYS A 2 35.28 6.06 -17.14
CA LYS A 2 34.32 6.92 -17.90
C LYS A 2 33.41 6.17 -18.90
N LYS A 3 33.85 5.03 -19.43
CA LYS A 3 33.06 4.22 -20.39
C LYS A 3 31.93 3.40 -19.73
N LEU A 4 31.94 3.17 -18.42
CA LEU A 4 30.98 2.23 -17.82
C LEU A 4 29.61 2.84 -17.50
N LEU A 5 29.55 4.16 -17.28
CA LEU A 5 28.34 4.81 -16.74
C LEU A 5 27.38 5.33 -17.82
N PHE A 6 27.90 5.69 -19.00
CA PHE A 6 27.09 6.26 -20.08
C PHE A 6 27.31 5.57 -21.44
N ALA A 7 28.28 4.65 -21.57
CA ALA A 7 28.49 4.04 -22.87
C ALA A 7 27.37 3.03 -23.18
N ALA A 8 26.69 3.30 -24.29
CA ALA A 8 26.01 2.30 -25.06
C ALA A 8 27.03 1.68 -26.02
N GLN A 9 27.20 0.36 -25.96
CA GLN A 9 28.00 -0.38 -26.93
C GLN A 9 27.05 -1.00 -27.96
N PRO A 10 27.36 -0.91 -29.26
CA PRO A 10 26.54 -1.56 -30.27
C PRO A 10 26.71 -3.08 -30.20
N PHE A 11 25.66 -3.82 -30.53
CA PHE A 11 25.75 -5.28 -30.64
C PHE A 11 26.48 -5.69 -31.94
N PRO A 12 26.99 -6.94 -32.02
CA PRO A 12 27.67 -7.44 -33.22
C PRO A 12 26.81 -7.41 -34.49
N SER A 13 25.48 -7.54 -34.35
CA SER A 13 24.54 -7.53 -35.48
C SER A 13 23.46 -6.46 -35.33
N TYR A 14 23.02 -5.89 -36.46
CA TYR A 14 21.91 -4.93 -36.50
C TYR A 14 20.60 -5.54 -36.01
N LEU A 15 20.39 -6.83 -36.25
CA LEU A 15 19.20 -7.55 -35.77
C LEU A 15 19.18 -7.65 -34.24
N ALA A 16 20.32 -7.89 -33.60
CA ALA A 16 20.43 -7.88 -32.14
C ALA A 16 20.18 -6.47 -31.56
N ASP A 17 20.73 -5.42 -32.20
CA ASP A 17 20.44 -4.04 -31.81
C ASP A 17 18.95 -3.69 -31.98
N ALA A 18 18.30 -4.16 -33.05
CA ALA A 18 16.88 -3.92 -33.30
C ALA A 18 15.99 -4.68 -32.30
N ALA A 19 16.30 -5.94 -32.00
CA ALA A 19 15.61 -6.71 -30.97
C ALA A 19 15.77 -6.05 -29.58
N TRP A 20 16.97 -5.56 -29.27
CA TRP A 20 17.22 -4.84 -28.02
C TRP A 20 16.46 -3.52 -27.92
N LEU A 21 16.35 -2.77 -29.03
CA LEU A 21 15.50 -1.59 -29.10
C LEU A 21 14.05 -1.93 -28.81
N LEU A 22 13.49 -2.94 -29.49
CA LEU A 22 12.08 -3.34 -29.30
C LEU A 22 11.82 -3.77 -27.85
N PHE A 23 12.75 -4.53 -27.27
CA PHE A 23 12.68 -4.93 -25.86
C PHE A 23 12.66 -3.72 -24.93
N ARG A 24 13.62 -2.79 -25.07
CA ARG A 24 13.68 -1.57 -24.23
C ARG A 24 12.47 -0.68 -24.42
N LEU A 25 12.02 -0.51 -25.67
CA LEU A 25 10.88 0.34 -26.01
C LEU A 25 9.60 -0.22 -25.39
N HIS A 26 9.35 -1.52 -25.54
CA HIS A 26 8.22 -2.18 -24.89
C HIS A 26 8.30 -2.07 -23.37
N LEU A 27 9.42 -2.49 -22.76
CA LEU A 27 9.62 -2.46 -21.31
C LEU A 27 9.43 -1.04 -20.73
N GLY A 28 10.09 -0.05 -21.31
CA GLY A 28 10.04 1.33 -20.86
C GLY A 28 8.66 1.98 -21.02
N LEU A 29 8.02 1.82 -22.19
CA LEU A 29 6.67 2.37 -22.43
C LEU A 29 5.61 1.67 -21.57
N SER A 30 5.73 0.36 -21.35
CA SER A 30 4.80 -0.38 -20.49
C SER A 30 4.82 0.13 -19.06
N ILE A 31 6.00 0.44 -18.50
CA ILE A 31 6.09 1.03 -17.15
C ILE A 31 5.67 2.50 -17.15
N ALA A 32 6.13 3.27 -18.13
CA ALA A 32 5.78 4.68 -18.21
C ALA A 32 4.26 4.89 -18.27
N ILE A 33 3.58 4.17 -19.15
CA ILE A 33 2.14 4.34 -19.37
C ILE A 33 1.34 3.55 -18.31
N GLY A 34 1.69 2.28 -18.12
CA GLY A 34 0.90 1.36 -17.30
C GLY A 34 1.02 1.59 -15.80
N ALA A 35 2.19 2.01 -15.31
CA ALA A 35 2.43 2.23 -13.89
C ALA A 35 2.56 3.72 -13.55
N GLY A 36 3.41 4.46 -14.27
CA GLY A 36 3.68 5.87 -13.96
C GLY A 36 2.51 6.80 -14.29
N TRP A 37 2.11 6.85 -15.55
CA TRP A 37 1.07 7.75 -16.04
C TRP A 37 -0.28 7.45 -15.39
N SER A 38 -0.68 6.18 -15.33
CA SER A 38 -1.92 5.76 -14.67
C SER A 38 -2.02 6.25 -13.22
N LYS A 39 -0.91 6.24 -12.46
CA LYS A 39 -0.84 6.82 -11.11
C LYS A 39 -0.92 8.34 -11.14
N LEU A 40 -0.19 9.03 -12.01
CA LEU A 40 -0.14 10.50 -12.05
C LEU A 40 -1.49 11.14 -12.40
N VAL A 41 -2.31 10.48 -13.23
CA VAL A 41 -3.65 10.97 -13.59
C VAL A 41 -4.77 10.29 -12.81
N ASN A 42 -4.42 9.51 -11.76
CA ASN A 42 -5.36 8.80 -10.90
C ASN A 42 -6.39 7.96 -11.70
N LEU A 43 -5.90 7.24 -12.72
CA LEU A 43 -6.67 6.29 -13.51
C LEU A 43 -6.55 4.92 -12.86
N THR A 44 -7.51 4.63 -11.98
CA THR A 44 -7.56 3.34 -11.27
C THR A 44 -8.37 2.30 -12.03
N THR A 45 -9.24 2.71 -12.96
CA THR A 45 -10.05 1.82 -13.80
C THR A 45 -10.27 2.38 -15.21
N THR A 46 -10.62 1.51 -16.17
CA THR A 46 -10.95 1.87 -17.57
C THR A 46 -12.17 2.80 -17.69
N HIS A 47 -13.02 2.86 -16.67
CA HIS A 47 -14.18 3.77 -16.62
C HIS A 47 -13.80 5.22 -16.26
N GLU A 48 -12.57 5.48 -15.80
CA GLU A 48 -12.09 6.83 -15.47
C GLU A 48 -11.38 7.52 -16.62
N ALA A 49 -11.31 6.91 -17.81
CA ALA A 49 -10.73 7.52 -19.02
C ALA A 49 -11.41 8.85 -19.39
N ALA A 50 -12.66 9.07 -18.95
CA ALA A 50 -13.35 10.35 -19.08
C ALA A 50 -12.62 11.52 -18.37
N LYS A 51 -11.88 11.26 -17.29
CA LYS A 51 -11.08 12.27 -16.57
C LYS A 51 -9.92 12.83 -17.41
N LEU A 52 -9.39 12.04 -18.36
CA LEU A 52 -8.40 12.50 -19.33
C LEU A 52 -9.02 13.48 -20.35
N ALA A 53 -10.30 13.29 -20.70
CA ALA A 53 -11.00 14.13 -21.66
C ALA A 53 -11.46 15.47 -21.06
N THR A 54 -11.69 15.54 -19.75
CA THR A 54 -12.21 16.73 -19.06
C THR A 54 -11.12 17.60 -18.42
N GLY A 55 -9.84 17.24 -18.52
CA GLY A 55 -8.70 18.02 -18.02
C GLY A 55 -8.70 18.31 -16.51
N SER A 56 -9.53 17.60 -15.74
CA SER A 56 -9.84 17.89 -14.33
C SER A 56 -9.14 16.96 -13.35
N ALA A 57 -8.32 16.01 -13.85
CA ALA A 57 -7.54 15.13 -12.99
C ALA A 57 -6.37 15.91 -12.37
N PRO A 58 -6.30 16.08 -11.03
CA PRO A 58 -5.13 16.66 -10.40
C PRO A 58 -3.92 15.75 -10.68
N LEU A 59 -2.83 16.33 -11.21
CA LEU A 59 -1.58 15.62 -11.42
C LEU A 59 -0.97 15.27 -10.07
N GLY A 60 -0.95 13.99 -9.71
CA GLY A 60 -0.35 13.53 -8.47
C GLY A 60 -0.67 12.09 -8.11
N PRO A 61 0.09 11.50 -7.19
CA PRO A 61 -0.15 10.13 -6.74
C PRO A 61 -1.49 10.05 -6.00
N PRO A 62 -2.26 8.97 -6.21
CA PRO A 62 -3.53 8.79 -5.53
C PRO A 62 -3.33 8.41 -4.07
N ASP A 63 -4.30 8.72 -3.20
CA ASP A 63 -4.19 8.49 -1.75
C ASP A 63 -3.91 7.02 -1.40
N TRP A 64 -4.45 6.06 -2.17
CA TRP A 64 -4.16 4.65 -1.95
C TRP A 64 -2.68 4.33 -2.14
N PHE A 65 -2.01 4.99 -3.09
CA PHE A 65 -0.58 4.79 -3.36
C PHE A 65 0.27 5.47 -2.29
N VAL A 66 -0.14 6.65 -1.84
CA VAL A 66 0.48 7.34 -0.70
C VAL A 66 0.40 6.48 0.56
N GLN A 67 -0.77 5.87 0.83
CA GLN A 67 -0.93 4.94 1.94
C GLN A 67 -0.08 3.68 1.78
N GLN A 68 0.04 3.14 0.56
CA GLN A 68 0.91 1.99 0.28
C GLN A 68 2.37 2.31 0.61
N VAL A 69 2.87 3.46 0.14
CA VAL A 69 4.23 3.94 0.41
C VAL A 69 4.45 4.17 1.91
N ALA A 70 3.46 4.75 2.61
CA ALA A 70 3.49 4.90 4.06
C ALA A 70 3.57 3.54 4.80
N ASN A 71 2.76 2.57 4.37
CA ASN A 71 2.75 1.22 4.95
C ASN A 71 4.08 0.48 4.73
N LEU A 72 4.83 0.80 3.66
CA LEU A 72 6.18 0.30 3.41
C LEU A 72 7.26 0.98 4.30
N GLY A 73 6.88 1.96 5.13
CA GLY A 73 7.78 2.64 6.06
C GLY A 73 8.37 3.96 5.52
N PHE A 74 8.07 4.34 4.28
CA PHE A 74 8.50 5.61 3.67
C PHE A 74 7.67 6.79 4.20
N THR A 75 7.81 7.08 5.49
CA THR A 75 7.03 8.10 6.21
C THR A 75 7.76 9.43 6.38
N TYR A 76 9.09 9.40 6.51
CA TYR A 76 9.92 10.60 6.58
C TYR A 76 10.63 10.86 5.24
N PRO A 77 10.65 12.09 4.69
CA PRO A 77 10.07 13.33 5.24
C PRO A 77 8.57 13.48 5.01
N SER A 78 7.97 12.76 4.05
CA SER A 78 6.51 12.64 3.88
C SER A 78 6.17 11.48 2.94
N PRO A 79 5.13 10.66 3.22
CA PRO A 79 4.67 9.62 2.29
C PRO A 79 4.23 10.18 0.93
N TYR A 80 3.65 11.39 0.91
CA TYR A 80 3.22 12.04 -0.32
C TYR A 80 4.41 12.35 -1.24
N MET A 81 5.54 12.79 -0.65
CA MET A 81 6.76 13.07 -1.40
C MET A 81 7.33 11.79 -2.02
N TRP A 82 7.38 10.70 -1.24
CA TRP A 82 7.88 9.42 -1.74
C TRP A 82 6.98 8.82 -2.82
N ALA A 83 5.66 8.90 -2.66
CA ALA A 83 4.72 8.47 -3.69
C ALA A 83 4.84 9.32 -4.96
N TRP A 84 5.06 10.63 -4.82
CA TRP A 84 5.30 11.53 -5.95
C TRP A 84 6.56 11.14 -6.72
N LEU A 85 7.69 10.99 -6.00
CA LEU A 85 8.95 10.56 -6.59
C LEU A 85 8.84 9.18 -7.24
N ALA A 86 8.08 8.27 -6.63
CA ALA A 86 7.90 6.94 -7.16
C ALA A 86 7.10 6.93 -8.47
N ALA A 87 5.98 7.65 -8.52
CA ALA A 87 5.14 7.76 -9.71
C ALA A 87 5.88 8.45 -10.88
N TRP A 88 6.61 9.53 -10.59
CA TRP A 88 7.45 10.20 -11.60
C TRP A 88 8.66 9.37 -12.01
N GLY A 89 9.26 8.61 -11.08
CA GLY A 89 10.34 7.67 -11.39
C GLY A 89 9.89 6.59 -12.37
N GLU A 90 8.70 6.02 -12.16
CA GLU A 90 8.11 5.04 -13.09
C GLU A 90 7.79 5.67 -14.45
N PHE A 91 7.19 6.86 -14.46
CA PHE A 91 6.82 7.55 -15.69
C PHE A 91 8.06 8.01 -16.49
N ALA A 92 8.85 8.92 -15.92
CA ALA A 92 10.01 9.50 -16.58
C ALA A 92 11.12 8.48 -16.78
N GLY A 93 11.38 7.61 -15.79
CA GLY A 93 12.36 6.54 -15.91
C GLY A 93 12.01 5.57 -17.03
N GLY A 94 10.73 5.19 -17.17
CA GLY A 94 10.26 4.33 -18.26
C GLY A 94 10.49 4.96 -19.64
N LEU A 95 10.17 6.25 -19.81
CA LEU A 95 10.43 6.99 -21.05
C LEU A 95 11.93 7.07 -21.37
N LEU A 96 12.76 7.37 -20.37
CA LEU A 96 14.21 7.43 -20.51
C LEU A 96 14.79 6.08 -20.96
N VAL A 97 14.32 4.96 -20.41
CA VAL A 97 14.73 3.61 -20.84
C VAL A 97 14.27 3.31 -22.27
N ALA A 98 13.04 3.66 -22.64
CA ALA A 98 12.49 3.42 -23.97
C ALA A 98 13.29 4.17 -25.05
N LEU A 99 13.54 5.46 -24.82
CA LEU A 99 14.34 6.30 -25.72
C LEU A 99 15.84 5.98 -25.66
N GLY A 100 16.29 5.34 -24.58
CA GLY A 100 17.69 5.05 -24.33
C GLY A 100 18.49 6.30 -23.99
N LEU A 101 17.97 7.16 -23.10
CA LEU A 101 18.64 8.33 -22.57
C LEU A 101 18.93 8.12 -21.08
N LEU A 102 20.18 8.32 -20.65
CA LEU A 102 20.66 7.96 -19.31
C LEU A 102 20.27 6.53 -18.92
N THR A 103 20.31 5.61 -19.90
CA THR A 103 19.65 4.30 -19.85
C THR A 103 20.02 3.51 -18.60
N ARG A 104 21.31 3.50 -18.23
CA ARG A 104 21.82 2.76 -17.07
C ARG A 104 21.32 3.33 -15.74
N TRP A 105 21.22 4.66 -15.62
CA TRP A 105 20.72 5.30 -14.40
C TRP A 105 19.21 5.19 -14.27
N ALA A 106 18.48 5.40 -15.36
CA ALA A 106 17.03 5.24 -15.39
C ALA A 106 16.63 3.79 -15.06
N SER A 107 17.29 2.81 -15.69
CA SER A 107 17.02 1.39 -15.40
C SER A 107 17.46 0.97 -14.00
N LEU A 108 18.56 1.52 -13.45
CA LEU A 108 18.96 1.23 -12.06
C LEU A 108 17.92 1.76 -11.06
N GLN A 109 17.43 2.97 -11.27
CA GLN A 109 16.40 3.57 -10.42
C GLN A 109 15.10 2.74 -10.46
N LEU A 110 14.66 2.31 -11.65
CA LEU A 110 13.51 1.41 -11.80
C LEU A 110 13.79 0.04 -11.18
N ALA A 111 15.00 -0.51 -11.33
CA ALA A 111 15.37 -1.76 -10.68
C ALA A 111 15.25 -1.67 -9.15
N VAL A 112 15.64 -0.55 -8.54
CA VAL A 112 15.47 -0.34 -7.09
C VAL A 112 13.99 -0.28 -6.71
N GLN A 113 13.13 0.39 -7.49
CA GLN A 113 11.69 0.40 -7.23
C GLN A 113 11.09 -1.01 -7.33
N PHE A 114 11.38 -1.73 -8.40
CA PHE A 114 10.87 -3.08 -8.60
C PHE A 114 11.48 -4.09 -7.63
N LEU A 115 12.67 -3.85 -7.09
CA LEU A 115 13.22 -4.62 -5.96
C LEU A 115 12.33 -4.47 -4.72
N VAL A 116 12.01 -3.23 -4.34
CA VAL A 116 11.11 -2.96 -3.19
C VAL A 116 9.74 -3.57 -3.44
N ILE A 117 9.18 -3.40 -4.63
CA ILE A 117 7.85 -3.97 -4.96
C ILE A 117 7.88 -5.50 -4.96
N ALA A 118 8.87 -6.12 -5.59
CA ALA A 118 8.90 -7.57 -5.81
C ALA A 118 9.28 -8.37 -4.56
N PHE A 119 10.10 -7.80 -3.66
CA PHE A 119 10.67 -8.52 -2.51
C PHE A 119 10.28 -7.97 -1.15
N VAL A 120 9.86 -6.70 -1.06
CA VAL A 120 9.45 -6.08 0.22
C VAL A 120 7.93 -5.99 0.33
N TRP A 121 7.23 -5.73 -0.79
CA TRP A 121 5.78 -5.60 -0.79
C TRP A 121 5.03 -6.93 -1.00
N TYR A 122 5.58 -7.87 -1.77
CA TYR A 122 4.88 -9.11 -2.12
C TYR A 122 4.91 -10.12 -0.96
N GLU A 123 3.75 -10.66 -0.57
CA GLU A 123 3.55 -11.34 0.73
C GLU A 123 4.13 -12.77 0.83
N ALA A 124 4.63 -13.33 -0.27
CA ALA A 124 5.33 -14.61 -0.33
C ALA A 124 6.34 -14.59 -1.50
N PRO A 125 7.49 -13.90 -1.37
CA PRO A 125 8.47 -13.82 -2.43
C PRO A 125 9.18 -15.17 -2.51
N GLU A 126 8.69 -16.09 -3.35
CA GLU A 126 9.52 -17.20 -3.81
C GLU A 126 10.58 -16.60 -4.74
N PRO A 127 11.85 -16.42 -4.32
CA PRO A 127 12.78 -15.54 -5.03
C PRO A 127 13.30 -16.15 -6.33
N VAL A 128 13.14 -17.47 -6.48
CA VAL A 128 13.76 -18.28 -7.53
C VAL A 128 12.71 -19.09 -8.31
N LEU A 129 11.69 -19.62 -7.63
CA LEU A 129 10.65 -20.45 -8.25
C LEU A 129 9.33 -19.69 -8.49
N GLY A 130 9.15 -18.54 -7.84
CA GLY A 130 7.98 -17.69 -8.02
C GLY A 130 7.99 -17.02 -9.39
N MET A 131 6.89 -17.15 -10.13
CA MET A 131 6.72 -16.46 -11.42
C MET A 131 5.89 -15.18 -11.24
N TYR A 132 6.44 -14.20 -10.54
CA TYR A 132 5.77 -12.92 -10.32
C TYR A 132 6.19 -11.88 -11.37
N TYR A 133 5.21 -11.18 -11.94
CA TYR A 133 5.43 -10.17 -12.98
C TYR A 133 6.41 -9.08 -12.54
N GLN A 134 6.39 -8.67 -11.27
CA GLN A 134 7.26 -7.65 -10.71
C GLN A 134 8.72 -8.12 -10.56
N GLN A 135 8.95 -9.41 -10.28
CA GLN A 135 10.30 -9.99 -10.24
C GLN A 135 10.90 -10.07 -11.65
N LEU A 136 10.09 -10.41 -12.66
CA LEU A 136 10.51 -10.39 -14.06
C LEU A 136 10.92 -8.98 -14.49
N LEU A 137 10.12 -7.97 -14.14
CA LEU A 137 10.44 -6.56 -14.41
C LEU A 137 11.72 -6.13 -13.70
N PHE A 138 11.91 -6.50 -12.43
CA PHE A 138 13.15 -6.26 -11.70
C PHE A 138 14.36 -6.80 -12.46
N TRP A 139 14.34 -8.07 -12.85
CA TRP A 139 15.46 -8.68 -13.60
C TRP A 139 15.64 -8.09 -15.00
N ALA A 140 14.56 -7.69 -15.67
CA ALA A 140 14.63 -6.97 -16.93
C ALA A 140 15.36 -5.62 -16.77
N PHE A 141 15.07 -4.87 -15.70
CA PHE A 141 15.77 -3.61 -15.43
C PHE A 141 17.22 -3.80 -14.97
N VAL A 142 17.53 -4.88 -14.23
CA VAL A 142 18.92 -5.27 -13.94
C VAL A 142 19.67 -5.55 -15.25
N LEU A 143 19.08 -6.30 -16.18
CA LEU A 143 19.68 -6.57 -17.48
C LEU A 143 19.94 -5.27 -18.25
N VAL A 144 18.98 -4.35 -18.33
CA VAL A 144 19.15 -3.06 -19.00
C VAL A 144 20.21 -2.19 -18.32
N THR A 145 20.32 -2.24 -16.98
CA THR A 145 21.34 -1.54 -16.22
C THR A 145 22.75 -1.99 -16.60
N VAL A 146 22.93 -3.30 -16.77
CA VAL A 146 24.23 -3.92 -17.11
C VAL A 146 24.57 -3.76 -18.59
N VAL A 147 23.59 -3.98 -19.48
CA VAL A 147 23.79 -3.94 -20.94
C VAL A 147 23.85 -2.50 -21.47
N GLY A 148 22.98 -1.61 -20.98
CA GLY A 148 22.84 -0.23 -21.47
C GLY A 148 21.94 -0.09 -22.70
N GLY A 149 22.06 1.03 -23.42
CA GLY A 149 21.12 1.43 -24.48
C GLY A 149 21.28 0.76 -25.85
N GLY A 150 22.47 0.26 -26.21
CA GLY A 150 22.73 -0.27 -27.56
C GLY A 150 22.76 0.80 -28.67
N ARG A 151 22.92 0.40 -29.94
CA ARG A 151 23.15 1.31 -31.09
C ARG A 151 22.00 2.30 -31.34
N TYR A 152 20.76 1.89 -31.09
CA TYR A 152 19.56 2.71 -31.27
C TYR A 152 19.11 3.40 -29.98
N SER A 153 20.07 3.91 -29.21
CA SER A 153 19.79 4.71 -28.00
C SER A 153 20.26 6.16 -28.19
N LEU A 154 19.58 7.09 -27.55
CA LEU A 154 20.03 8.49 -27.50
C LEU A 154 21.40 8.61 -26.83
N ASP A 155 21.72 7.76 -25.84
CA ASP A 155 23.05 7.65 -25.22
C ASP A 155 24.14 7.37 -26.26
N TYR A 156 23.90 6.43 -27.17
CA TYR A 156 24.84 6.11 -28.25
C TYR A 156 25.00 7.28 -29.22
N TRP A 157 23.89 7.92 -29.61
CA TRP A 157 23.92 9.03 -30.56
C TRP A 157 24.61 10.27 -29.97
N TRP A 158 24.31 10.59 -28.71
CA TRP A 158 24.95 11.69 -27.97
C TRP A 158 26.47 11.49 -27.88
N LEU A 159 26.92 10.27 -27.57
CA LEU A 159 28.34 9.97 -27.47
C LEU A 159 29.04 9.91 -28.84
N ARG A 160 28.31 9.61 -29.91
CA ARG A 160 28.83 9.59 -31.29
C ARG A 160 28.92 10.99 -31.90
N GLY A 161 28.05 11.91 -31.50
CA GLY A 161 28.00 13.30 -31.98
C GLY A 161 29.02 14.24 -31.34
N SER A 162 29.67 13.84 -30.24
CA SER A 162 30.67 14.67 -29.57
C SER A 162 32.06 14.51 -30.18
N GLY A 163 32.37 15.37 -31.16
CA GLY A 163 33.73 15.82 -31.46
C GLY A 163 34.34 16.70 -30.34
N SER A 164 33.73 16.75 -29.16
CA SER A 164 34.08 17.63 -28.03
C SER A 164 34.76 16.87 -26.89
N SER A 165 35.73 16.02 -27.23
CA SER A 165 36.56 15.30 -26.25
C SER A 165 37.72 16.14 -25.69
N ARG A 166 37.90 17.39 -26.15
CA ARG A 166 39.06 18.23 -25.77
C ARG A 166 38.78 19.25 -24.65
N PHE A 167 37.55 19.73 -24.49
CA PHE A 167 37.23 20.79 -23.50
C PHE A 167 37.03 20.21 -22.09
N LEU A 168 36.29 19.12 -21.96
CA LEU A 168 36.03 18.45 -20.68
C LEU A 168 37.26 17.72 -20.11
N ASN A 169 38.24 17.37 -20.95
CA ASN A 169 39.51 16.80 -20.50
C ASN A 169 40.48 17.84 -19.92
N ARG A 170 40.24 19.15 -20.14
CA ARG A 170 41.07 20.23 -19.55
C ARG A 170 40.60 20.67 -18.17
N LEU A 171 39.35 20.40 -17.79
CA LEU A 171 38.76 20.86 -16.52
C LEU A 171 38.84 19.84 -15.37
N VAL A 172 39.23 18.59 -15.65
CA VAL A 172 39.37 17.54 -14.62
C VAL A 172 40.83 17.11 -14.55
N GLY A 173 41.70 18.09 -14.30
CA GLY A 173 43.04 17.86 -13.77
C GLY A 173 42.93 17.60 -12.28
N HIS A 174 43.27 16.37 -11.88
CA HIS A 174 43.68 15.94 -10.54
C HIS A 174 42.78 16.30 -9.34
N ALA A 175 41.93 15.34 -8.93
CA ALA A 175 41.59 15.15 -7.52
C ALA A 175 41.35 13.64 -7.24
N PRO A 176 41.85 13.09 -6.12
CA PRO A 176 41.92 11.65 -5.90
C PRO A 176 40.58 11.03 -5.51
N VAL A 177 40.47 9.74 -5.83
CA VAL A 177 39.30 8.85 -5.86
C VAL A 177 38.65 8.54 -4.49
N GLN A 178 38.84 9.34 -3.45
CA GLN A 178 38.45 8.92 -2.08
C GLN A 178 37.10 9.41 -1.55
N VAL A 179 36.34 10.25 -2.27
CA VAL A 179 35.09 10.83 -1.72
C VAL A 179 33.82 10.05 -2.09
N VAL A 180 33.84 9.20 -3.13
CA VAL A 180 32.60 8.49 -3.57
C VAL A 180 32.32 7.22 -2.77
N THR A 181 33.33 6.67 -2.07
CA THR A 181 33.17 5.48 -1.22
C THR A 181 32.54 5.81 0.14
N MET A 182 32.49 7.08 0.54
CA MET A 182 32.02 7.49 1.87
C MET A 182 30.51 7.77 1.96
N LEU A 183 29.80 7.79 0.83
CA LEU A 183 28.33 7.99 0.82
C LEU A 183 27.52 6.68 0.74
N LEU A 184 28.17 5.52 0.63
CA LEU A 184 27.54 4.20 0.50
C LEU A 184 27.57 3.34 1.79
N VAL A 185 28.03 3.89 2.92
CA VAL A 185 28.17 3.15 4.20
C VAL A 185 27.27 3.67 5.33
N VAL A 186 26.49 4.75 5.15
CA VAL A 186 25.68 5.35 6.24
C VAL A 186 24.25 4.75 6.39
N LEU A 187 23.87 3.71 5.64
CA LEU A 187 22.59 3.00 5.87
C LEU A 187 22.73 1.62 6.55
N GLY A 188 23.88 1.35 7.17
CA GLY A 188 24.07 0.21 8.08
C GLY A 188 23.43 0.38 9.47
N GLY A 189 22.38 1.20 9.59
CA GLY A 189 21.64 1.36 10.83
C GLY A 189 20.69 0.19 11.03
N SER A 190 21.08 -0.74 11.89
CA SER A 190 20.29 -1.79 12.55
C SER A 190 18.82 -1.87 12.11
N VAL A 191 18.52 -2.61 11.03
CA VAL A 191 17.15 -3.08 10.83
C VAL A 191 16.97 -4.27 11.77
N ALA A 192 16.42 -3.97 12.94
CA ALA A 192 15.94 -4.97 13.88
C ALA A 192 15.08 -6.00 13.14
N ALA A 193 15.34 -7.26 13.46
CA ALA A 193 14.67 -8.40 12.89
C ALA A 193 13.14 -8.33 13.11
N GLN A 194 12.41 -8.72 12.05
CA GLN A 194 11.09 -9.37 12.03
C GLN A 194 9.83 -8.52 12.34
N THR A 195 8.90 -8.52 11.38
CA THR A 195 7.52 -8.96 11.65
C THR A 195 6.93 -9.62 10.38
N PRO A 196 6.23 -10.76 10.51
CA PRO A 196 5.74 -11.58 9.39
C PRO A 196 4.50 -10.96 8.73
N THR A 197 4.32 -11.20 7.43
CA THR A 197 3.13 -10.80 6.68
C THR A 197 1.87 -11.39 7.31
N ALA A 198 1.03 -10.51 7.84
CA ALA A 198 -0.19 -10.89 8.53
C ALA A 198 -1.21 -11.41 7.52
N SER A 199 -1.41 -12.72 7.50
CA SER A 199 -2.57 -13.33 6.83
C SER A 199 -3.85 -12.60 7.25
N ASN A 200 -4.71 -12.24 6.29
CA ASN A 200 -6.06 -11.75 6.58
C ASN A 200 -6.96 -12.81 7.23
N LYS A 201 -6.48 -14.06 7.37
CA LYS A 201 -7.16 -15.09 8.14
C LYS A 201 -7.13 -14.73 9.61
N VAL A 202 -8.30 -14.68 10.21
CA VAL A 202 -8.48 -14.58 11.66
C VAL A 202 -8.72 -15.98 12.20
N THR A 203 -8.11 -16.27 13.34
CA THR A 203 -8.39 -17.50 14.10
C THR A 203 -9.10 -17.15 15.41
N MET A 204 -9.87 -18.10 15.95
CA MET A 204 -10.57 -17.88 17.22
C MET A 204 -9.67 -17.52 18.40
N PRO A 205 -8.48 -18.13 18.58
CA PRO A 205 -7.56 -17.73 19.64
C PRO A 205 -7.17 -16.25 19.59
N GLU A 206 -7.10 -15.64 18.41
CA GLU A 206 -6.79 -14.21 18.26
C GLU A 206 -7.93 -13.30 18.69
N LEU A 207 -9.17 -13.82 18.72
CA LEU A 207 -10.34 -13.11 19.20
C LEU A 207 -10.63 -13.37 20.69
N GLN A 208 -9.85 -14.24 21.34
CA GLN A 208 -10.13 -14.68 22.71
C GLN A 208 -10.10 -13.53 23.72
N ALA A 209 -9.33 -12.47 23.45
CA ALA A 209 -9.29 -11.29 24.31
C ALA A 209 -10.66 -10.61 24.46
N VAL A 210 -11.60 -10.82 23.53
CA VAL A 210 -12.99 -10.35 23.67
C VAL A 210 -13.67 -10.96 24.90
N VAL A 211 -13.33 -12.21 25.25
CA VAL A 211 -14.03 -13.03 26.25
C VAL A 211 -13.67 -12.59 27.68
N GLN A 212 -14.22 -11.44 28.07
CA GLN A 212 -14.09 -10.84 29.39
C GLN A 212 -15.11 -9.71 29.54
N GLN A 213 -15.11 -9.06 30.71
CA GLN A 213 -15.92 -7.87 30.96
C GLN A 213 -15.14 -6.59 30.65
N TRP A 214 -15.84 -5.67 30.03
CA TRP A 214 -15.36 -4.41 29.49
C TRP A 214 -16.25 -3.27 29.99
N ASP A 215 -15.67 -2.16 30.42
CA ASP A 215 -16.40 -0.94 30.75
C ASP A 215 -15.94 0.20 29.83
N GLY A 216 -16.87 1.04 29.42
CA GLY A 216 -16.57 2.12 28.49
C GLY A 216 -17.82 2.86 28.02
N THR A 217 -17.82 3.24 26.75
CA THR A 217 -18.90 4.04 26.17
C THR A 217 -19.33 3.55 24.80
N LEU A 218 -20.59 3.82 24.49
CA LEU A 218 -21.09 3.87 23.11
C LEU A 218 -21.34 5.34 22.78
N THR A 219 -20.65 5.86 21.77
CA THR A 219 -20.95 7.15 21.13
C THR A 219 -21.66 6.91 19.80
N TYR A 220 -22.86 7.44 19.61
CA TYR A 220 -23.61 7.28 18.37
C TYR A 220 -24.19 8.62 17.88
N LEU A 221 -24.47 8.68 16.58
CA LEU A 221 -25.13 9.83 15.96
C LEU A 221 -26.65 9.63 16.01
N ASP A 222 -27.36 10.45 16.79
CA ASP A 222 -28.82 10.38 16.91
C ASP A 222 -29.50 10.75 15.59
N TYR A 223 -30.40 9.90 15.10
CA TYR A 223 -31.03 10.09 13.79
C TYR A 223 -31.97 11.31 13.73
N LYS A 224 -32.62 11.66 14.84
CA LYS A 224 -33.61 12.75 14.88
C LYS A 224 -32.94 14.11 14.99
N THR A 225 -31.91 14.20 15.83
CA THR A 225 -31.25 15.46 16.20
C THR A 225 -29.92 15.67 15.49
N GLN A 226 -29.36 14.62 14.86
CA GLN A 226 -28.03 14.62 14.24
C GLN A 226 -26.91 15.06 15.19
N LYS A 227 -27.12 14.89 16.51
CA LYS A 227 -26.11 15.16 17.54
C LYS A 227 -25.48 13.86 18.01
N GLN A 228 -24.21 13.93 18.42
CA GLN A 228 -23.55 12.80 19.06
C GLN A 228 -24.06 12.66 20.49
N VAL A 229 -24.43 11.44 20.84
CA VAL A 229 -24.84 11.03 22.19
C VAL A 229 -23.87 9.96 22.66
N SER A 230 -23.43 10.04 23.93
CA SER A 230 -22.55 9.04 24.54
C SER A 230 -23.23 8.42 25.75
N LEU A 231 -23.32 7.09 25.75
CA LEU A 231 -23.86 6.29 26.85
C LEU A 231 -22.73 5.54 27.54
N VAL A 232 -22.79 5.45 28.86
CA VAL A 232 -21.92 4.54 29.62
C VAL A 232 -22.38 3.12 29.33
N THR A 233 -21.46 2.30 28.85
CA THR A 233 -21.75 0.96 28.34
C THR A 233 -20.80 -0.05 28.97
N THR A 234 -21.37 -1.10 29.52
CA THR A 234 -20.63 -2.31 29.88
C THR A 234 -20.82 -3.33 28.78
N LEU A 235 -19.76 -4.04 28.41
CA LEU A 235 -19.80 -5.17 27.49
C LEU A 235 -19.31 -6.42 28.20
N ASN A 236 -20.05 -7.51 28.08
CA ASN A 236 -19.63 -8.85 28.48
C ASN A 236 -19.43 -9.70 27.23
N GLY A 237 -18.17 -9.99 26.90
CA GLY A 237 -17.83 -10.88 25.79
C GLY A 237 -17.80 -12.33 26.25
N MET A 238 -18.46 -13.21 25.50
CA MET A 238 -18.54 -14.65 25.78
C MET A 238 -18.29 -15.44 24.52
N GLN A 239 -17.77 -16.67 24.66
CA GLN A 239 -17.72 -17.63 23.57
C GLN A 239 -18.82 -18.68 23.77
N SER A 240 -19.83 -18.67 22.90
CA SER A 240 -20.98 -19.58 22.99
C SER A 240 -20.73 -20.92 22.28
N LYS A 241 -19.90 -20.93 21.23
CA LYS A 241 -19.54 -22.11 20.43
C LYS A 241 -18.08 -22.00 19.95
N PRO A 242 -17.47 -23.07 19.41
CA PRO A 242 -16.07 -23.04 19.00
C PRO A 242 -15.67 -21.89 18.05
N ARG A 243 -16.59 -21.36 17.26
CA ARG A 243 -16.37 -20.23 16.34
C ARG A 243 -17.37 -19.07 16.51
N GLU A 244 -18.09 -19.04 17.63
CA GLU A 244 -19.15 -18.06 17.88
C GLU A 244 -18.84 -17.27 19.16
N LEU A 245 -18.83 -15.94 19.05
CA LEU A 245 -18.78 -15.03 20.18
C LEU A 245 -20.13 -14.34 20.35
N VAL A 246 -20.46 -14.01 21.59
CA VAL A 246 -21.59 -13.16 21.96
C VAL A 246 -21.04 -11.93 22.66
N LEU A 247 -21.42 -10.75 22.16
CA LEU A 247 -21.10 -9.47 22.75
C LEU A 247 -22.36 -8.93 23.43
N ASP A 248 -22.47 -9.08 24.75
CA ASP A 248 -23.64 -8.63 25.52
C ASP A 248 -23.41 -7.22 26.08
N PHE A 249 -24.15 -6.24 25.60
CA PHE A 249 -24.04 -4.83 25.92
C PHE A 249 -25.12 -4.41 26.92
N ILE A 250 -24.71 -3.66 27.94
CA ILE A 250 -25.59 -3.00 28.90
C ILE A 250 -25.33 -1.51 28.81
N TYR A 251 -26.29 -0.78 28.26
CA TYR A 251 -26.27 0.67 28.09
C TYR A 251 -26.96 1.33 29.29
N ARG A 252 -26.34 2.34 29.88
CA ARG A 252 -26.94 3.16 30.94
C ARG A 252 -27.43 4.47 30.36
N GLU A 253 -28.73 4.71 30.46
CA GLU A 253 -29.36 5.94 30.02
C GLU A 253 -29.15 7.06 31.05
N PRO A 254 -29.11 8.33 30.63
CA PRO A 254 -28.93 9.47 31.53
C PRO A 254 -30.00 9.55 32.64
N GLU A 255 -31.24 9.16 32.33
CA GLU A 255 -32.35 9.04 33.28
C GLU A 255 -32.23 7.87 34.29
N GLY A 256 -31.15 7.09 34.25
CA GLY A 256 -30.90 5.98 35.17
C GLY A 256 -31.44 4.62 34.71
N GLY A 257 -32.09 4.58 33.55
CA GLY A 257 -32.52 3.35 32.88
C GLY A 257 -31.36 2.48 32.39
N GLN A 258 -31.63 1.19 32.18
CA GLN A 258 -30.68 0.27 31.53
C GLN A 258 -31.35 -0.42 30.35
N VAL A 259 -30.66 -0.38 29.20
CA VAL A 259 -31.05 -1.12 28.00
C VAL A 259 -30.02 -2.21 27.75
N LYS A 260 -30.49 -3.41 27.43
CA LYS A 260 -29.62 -4.53 27.06
C LYS A 260 -29.74 -4.81 25.57
N GLY A 261 -28.63 -5.15 24.95
CA GLY A 261 -28.58 -5.62 23.56
C GLY A 261 -27.41 -6.56 23.39
N TYR A 262 -27.43 -7.41 22.38
CA TYR A 262 -26.31 -8.31 22.13
C TYR A 262 -26.05 -8.46 20.63
N ASP A 263 -24.79 -8.69 20.28
CA ASP A 263 -24.39 -9.06 18.92
C ASP A 263 -23.84 -10.50 18.94
N LYS A 264 -24.22 -11.31 17.94
CA LYS A 264 -23.59 -12.61 17.68
C LYS A 264 -22.55 -12.49 16.59
N VAL A 265 -21.35 -13.02 16.83
CA VAL A 265 -20.21 -12.91 15.91
C VAL A 265 -19.71 -14.32 15.60
N GLN A 266 -20.02 -14.81 14.40
CA GLN A 266 -19.67 -16.17 13.95
C GLN A 266 -18.53 -16.11 12.93
N LEU A 267 -17.37 -16.66 13.28
CA LEU A 267 -16.22 -16.76 12.37
C LEU A 267 -16.41 -17.94 11.41
N ALA A 268 -16.16 -17.70 10.11
CA ALA A 268 -16.19 -18.74 9.10
C ALA A 268 -15.00 -19.71 9.22
N ALA A 269 -15.15 -20.91 8.67
CA ALA A 269 -14.14 -21.97 8.77
C ALA A 269 -12.80 -21.61 8.10
N ASP A 270 -12.86 -20.80 7.05
CA ASP A 270 -11.70 -20.31 6.30
C ASP A 270 -10.95 -19.16 7.00
N GLY A 271 -11.56 -18.57 8.03
CA GLY A 271 -11.05 -17.41 8.76
C GLY A 271 -11.09 -16.10 7.98
N LEU A 272 -11.77 -16.03 6.83
CA LEU A 272 -11.78 -14.87 5.92
C LEU A 272 -13.06 -14.03 6.01
N SER A 273 -14.08 -14.53 6.71
CA SER A 273 -15.35 -13.85 6.88
C SER A 273 -15.96 -14.11 8.26
N VAL A 274 -16.85 -13.21 8.66
CA VAL A 274 -17.59 -13.25 9.91
C VAL A 274 -19.04 -12.93 9.61
N THR A 275 -19.97 -13.68 10.18
CA THR A 275 -21.38 -13.26 10.25
C THR A 275 -21.57 -12.49 11.56
N TRP A 276 -21.83 -11.19 11.45
CA TRP A 276 -22.02 -10.29 12.60
C TRP A 276 -23.48 -9.89 12.69
N ASP A 277 -24.17 -10.39 13.72
CA ASP A 277 -25.60 -10.22 13.95
C ASP A 277 -26.46 -10.51 12.70
N GLY A 278 -26.20 -11.67 12.10
CA GLY A 278 -26.86 -12.10 10.86
C GLY A 278 -26.33 -11.46 9.58
N ILE A 279 -25.46 -10.46 9.66
CA ILE A 279 -24.89 -9.77 8.48
C ILE A 279 -23.57 -10.45 8.08
N PRO A 280 -23.46 -11.03 6.88
CA PRO A 280 -22.20 -11.58 6.39
C PRO A 280 -21.22 -10.45 6.06
N MET A 281 -20.04 -10.49 6.67
CA MET A 281 -18.98 -9.51 6.48
C MET A 281 -17.66 -10.20 6.12
N ARG A 282 -16.99 -9.69 5.09
CA ARG A 282 -15.65 -10.16 4.71
C ARG A 282 -14.59 -9.42 5.53
N ILE A 283 -13.57 -10.13 5.97
CA ILE A 283 -12.36 -9.51 6.54
C ILE A 283 -11.56 -8.90 5.39
N VAL A 284 -11.63 -7.58 5.26
CA VAL A 284 -10.93 -6.86 4.18
C VAL A 284 -9.50 -6.52 4.56
N ARG A 285 -9.21 -6.42 5.87
CA ARG A 285 -7.85 -6.16 6.39
C ARG A 285 -7.69 -6.69 7.80
N LYS A 286 -6.54 -7.31 8.07
CA LYS A 286 -6.03 -7.61 9.42
C LYS A 286 -4.66 -6.98 9.60
N THR A 287 -4.46 -6.30 10.73
CA THR A 287 -3.16 -5.71 11.07
C THR A 287 -2.88 -5.93 12.55
N ARG A 288 -1.66 -6.35 12.88
CA ARG A 288 -1.17 -6.34 14.26
C ARG A 288 -0.47 -5.01 14.49
N LEU A 289 -0.94 -4.23 15.46
CA LEU A 289 -0.35 -2.94 15.81
C LEU A 289 0.90 -3.14 16.69
N PRO A 290 1.80 -2.14 16.81
CA PRO A 290 3.03 -2.25 17.60
C PRO A 290 2.82 -2.60 19.09
N ASN A 291 1.67 -2.22 19.65
CA ASN A 291 1.23 -2.57 21.01
C ASN A 291 0.61 -3.98 21.11
N GLN A 292 0.78 -4.82 20.09
CA GLN A 292 0.19 -6.15 19.94
C GLN A 292 -1.35 -6.18 19.86
N GLU A 293 -2.00 -5.04 19.63
CA GLU A 293 -3.44 -5.03 19.39
C GLU A 293 -3.77 -5.55 17.98
N LEU A 294 -4.86 -6.30 17.89
CA LEU A 294 -5.40 -6.78 16.64
C LEU A 294 -6.36 -5.74 16.06
N LYS A 295 -6.06 -5.22 14.89
CA LYS A 295 -6.97 -4.38 14.11
C LYS A 295 -7.57 -5.18 12.96
N LEU A 296 -8.90 -5.26 12.92
CA LEU A 296 -9.66 -5.88 11.83
C LEU A 296 -10.54 -4.83 11.15
N VAL A 297 -10.62 -4.88 9.83
CA VAL A 297 -11.60 -4.15 9.05
C VAL A 297 -12.50 -5.17 8.36
N LEU A 298 -13.79 -5.09 8.64
CA LEU A 298 -14.83 -5.96 8.13
C LEU A 298 -15.78 -5.15 7.24
N GLU A 299 -16.21 -5.70 6.11
CA GLU A 299 -17.21 -5.06 5.24
C GLU A 299 -18.29 -6.03 4.80
N GLY A 300 -19.55 -5.59 4.83
CA GLY A 300 -20.72 -6.39 4.41
C GLY A 300 -21.91 -5.53 4.02
N ARG A 301 -22.78 -6.02 3.13
CA ARG A 301 -24.03 -5.32 2.77
C ARG A 301 -25.09 -5.58 3.84
N GLY A 302 -25.79 -4.53 4.24
CA GLY A 302 -26.85 -4.60 5.23
C GLY A 302 -27.77 -3.38 5.18
N ARG A 303 -28.51 -3.15 6.25
CA ARG A 303 -29.39 -1.99 6.40
C ARG A 303 -29.02 -1.14 7.60
N ASP A 304 -29.13 0.17 7.41
CA ASP A 304 -29.00 1.18 8.46
C ASP A 304 -30.05 2.25 8.19
N ASP A 305 -30.80 2.67 9.22
CA ASP A 305 -31.91 3.62 9.06
C ASP A 305 -32.96 3.20 8.01
N ASN A 306 -33.28 1.90 7.95
CA ASN A 306 -34.15 1.29 6.94
C ASN A 306 -33.70 1.48 5.48
N LYS A 307 -32.43 1.85 5.24
CA LYS A 307 -31.84 2.00 3.90
C LYS A 307 -30.74 0.97 3.69
N ASP A 308 -30.67 0.43 2.47
CA ASP A 308 -29.59 -0.47 2.08
C ASP A 308 -28.27 0.32 2.02
N CYS A 309 -27.20 -0.28 2.57
CA CYS A 309 -25.89 0.34 2.62
C CYS A 309 -24.77 -0.70 2.69
N LEU A 310 -23.55 -0.26 2.40
CA LEU A 310 -22.34 -0.98 2.77
C LEU A 310 -21.98 -0.62 4.22
N ILE A 311 -21.89 -1.62 5.08
CA ILE A 311 -21.49 -1.46 6.48
C ILE A 311 -20.03 -1.86 6.61
N ARG A 312 -19.23 -1.00 7.22
CA ARG A 312 -17.86 -1.29 7.64
C ARG A 312 -17.81 -1.35 9.16
N LYS A 313 -17.16 -2.38 9.70
CA LYS A 313 -16.81 -2.46 11.12
C LYS A 313 -15.28 -2.49 11.25
N THR A 314 -14.73 -1.48 11.92
CA THR A 314 -13.32 -1.47 12.31
C THR A 314 -13.22 -1.87 13.77
N VAL A 315 -12.58 -3.02 14.02
CA VAL A 315 -12.40 -3.58 15.36
C VAL A 315 -10.95 -3.43 15.75
N MET A 316 -10.68 -2.85 16.93
CA MET A 316 -9.36 -2.84 17.56
C MET A 316 -9.45 -3.60 18.87
N LEU A 317 -8.70 -4.68 19.00
CA LEU A 317 -8.76 -5.60 20.12
C LEU A 317 -7.39 -5.78 20.74
N GLY A 318 -7.24 -5.25 21.94
CA GLY A 318 -6.12 -5.52 22.85
C GLY A 318 -6.57 -6.36 24.05
N VAL A 319 -5.63 -6.63 24.95
CA VAL A 319 -5.93 -7.29 26.23
C VAL A 319 -6.71 -6.35 27.16
N ARG A 320 -6.40 -5.05 27.11
CA ARG A 320 -6.95 -4.02 28.00
C ARG A 320 -7.81 -2.97 27.33
N GLN A 321 -7.84 -2.95 26.01
CA GLN A 321 -8.62 -2.00 25.22
C GLN A 321 -9.40 -2.73 24.15
N PHE A 322 -10.64 -2.32 23.93
CA PHE A 322 -11.47 -2.87 22.87
C PHE A 322 -12.29 -1.76 22.24
N THR A 323 -12.24 -1.64 20.91
CA THR A 323 -12.97 -0.62 20.16
C THR A 323 -13.67 -1.24 18.97
N ILE A 324 -14.92 -0.83 18.74
CA ILE A 324 -15.69 -1.18 17.55
C ILE A 324 -16.22 0.11 16.95
N VAL A 325 -15.84 0.41 15.71
CA VAL A 325 -16.40 1.53 14.95
C VAL A 325 -17.28 0.98 13.85
N LYS A 326 -18.56 1.37 13.84
CA LYS A 326 -19.52 1.08 12.76
C LYS A 326 -19.60 2.29 11.85
N GLU A 327 -19.28 2.10 10.59
CA GLU A 327 -19.44 3.10 9.53
C GLU A 327 -20.39 2.57 8.46
N VAL A 328 -21.11 3.47 7.82
CA VAL A 328 -22.05 3.13 6.74
C VAL A 328 -21.80 4.00 5.52
N LYS A 329 -21.90 3.40 4.34
CA LYS A 329 -21.90 4.08 3.05
C LYS A 329 -23.19 3.74 2.32
N TYR A 330 -24.07 4.73 2.18
CA TYR A 330 -25.30 4.60 1.40
C TYR A 330 -24.99 4.66 -0.10
N ASP A 331 -25.81 4.02 -0.93
CA ASP A 331 -25.55 3.85 -2.37
C ASP A 331 -25.41 5.18 -3.13
N ASN A 332 -26.08 6.24 -2.67
CA ASN A 332 -26.04 7.57 -3.28
C ASN A 332 -25.03 8.52 -2.61
N ASN A 333 -24.19 8.03 -1.70
CA ASN A 333 -23.23 8.86 -0.97
C ASN A 333 -21.78 8.48 -1.31
N GLU A 334 -20.90 9.47 -1.42
CA GLU A 334 -19.52 9.23 -1.86
C GLU A 334 -18.64 8.64 -0.73
N GLY A 335 -18.96 8.94 0.53
CA GLY A 335 -18.15 8.59 1.71
C GLY A 335 -18.83 7.71 2.76
N PHE A 336 -18.01 7.20 3.69
CA PHE A 336 -18.48 6.51 4.91
C PHE A 336 -18.85 7.53 5.99
N ILE A 337 -19.94 7.25 6.71
CA ILE A 337 -20.40 8.00 7.88
C ILE A 337 -20.27 7.10 9.10
N THR A 338 -19.59 7.58 10.15
CA THR A 338 -19.54 6.87 11.44
C THR A 338 -20.92 6.93 12.12
N ARG A 339 -21.50 5.76 12.37
CA ARG A 339 -22.78 5.61 13.08
C ARG A 339 -22.57 5.43 14.56
N ASN A 340 -21.69 4.48 14.92
CA ASN A 340 -21.45 4.08 16.29
C ASN A 340 -19.94 3.93 16.52
N THR A 341 -19.45 4.42 17.65
CA THR A 341 -18.12 4.14 18.18
C THR A 341 -18.27 3.58 19.58
N TYR A 342 -17.88 2.32 19.75
CA TYR A 342 -17.77 1.69 21.05
C TYR A 342 -16.31 1.75 21.47
N ALA A 343 -16.02 2.27 22.66
CA ALA A 343 -14.67 2.35 23.19
C ALA A 343 -14.67 1.82 24.63
N PHE A 344 -13.89 0.77 24.87
CA PHE A 344 -13.87 0.05 26.14
C PHE A 344 -12.46 -0.13 26.69
N GLN A 345 -12.41 -0.23 28.02
CA GLN A 345 -11.26 -0.69 28.77
C GLN A 345 -11.63 -1.94 29.56
N GLN A 346 -10.65 -2.81 29.79
CA GLN A 346 -10.83 -3.99 30.63
C GLN A 346 -11.31 -3.55 32.01
N LYS A 347 -12.40 -4.16 32.48
CA LYS A 347 -12.89 -3.90 33.82
C LYS A 347 -11.90 -4.47 34.84
N GLN A 348 -11.31 -3.61 35.66
CA GLN A 348 -10.50 -4.06 36.78
C GLN A 348 -11.43 -4.70 37.81
N GLN A 349 -11.12 -5.94 38.19
CA GLN A 349 -11.86 -6.67 39.23
C GLN A 349 -11.64 -6.04 40.59
#